data_AF-A0A1G0N5Y1-F1
#
_entry.id   AF-A0A1G0N5Y1-F1
#
_cell.length_a   1.000
_cell.length_b   1.000
_cell.length_c   1.000
_cell.angle_alpha   90.00
_cell.angle_beta   90.00
_cell.angle_gamma   90.00
#
_symmetry.space_group_name_H-M   'P 1'
#
loop_
_entity.id
_entity.type
_entity.pdbx_description
1 polymer ?
#
loop_
_entity_poly.entity_id
_entity_poly.type
_entity_poly.pdbx_seq_one_letter_code
_entity_poly.pdbx_strand_id
1 'polypeptide(L)'
;MEGSPTACDRCGSLDVKGEHSSLIECENHFGQSAVAVCSVCGKPVCGDCAFKRDGRFFCDSADHIAMGSDWVVIHGCASEFEADIFVTNLRAAEIEARFFSRGDHVSLAWVPIDLPVRVMVKTLDRDAARRRLIHLGLLDEVISQQNS
;
A
#
# COMPACT_ATOMS: atom_id res chain seq x y z
N MET A 1 1.85 -25.35 -14.50
CA MET A 1 1.11 -24.12 -14.18
C MET A 1 2.15 -23.08 -13.86
N GLU A 2 2.55 -22.31 -14.86
CA GLU A 2 3.52 -21.23 -14.72
C GLU A 2 2.83 -20.06 -14.03
N GLY A 3 3.46 -19.54 -12.98
CA GLY A 3 2.89 -18.49 -12.14
C GLY A 3 2.93 -17.16 -12.87
N SER A 4 1.80 -16.45 -12.90
CA SER A 4 1.76 -15.05 -13.30
C SER A 4 2.68 -14.23 -12.39
N PRO A 5 3.43 -13.26 -12.94
CA PRO A 5 4.27 -12.40 -12.12
C PRO A 5 3.41 -11.72 -11.07
N THR A 6 3.80 -11.88 -9.80
CA THR A 6 3.02 -11.41 -8.66
C THR A 6 3.86 -10.41 -7.87
N ALA A 7 3.29 -9.22 -7.64
CA ALA A 7 3.87 -8.25 -6.74
C ALA A 7 3.71 -8.68 -5.28
N CYS A 8 4.78 -8.54 -4.49
CA CYS A 8 4.70 -8.68 -3.05
C CYS A 8 3.81 -7.57 -2.47
N ASP A 9 2.77 -7.98 -1.76
CA ASP A 9 1.81 -7.10 -1.09
C ASP A 9 2.45 -6.20 -0.01
N ARG A 10 3.55 -6.65 0.60
CA ARG A 10 4.22 -5.95 1.70
C ARG A 10 5.29 -4.97 1.24
N CYS A 11 6.15 -5.38 0.31
CA CYS A 11 7.33 -4.60 -0.08
C CYS A 11 7.34 -4.11 -1.52
N GLY A 12 6.40 -4.57 -2.35
CA GLY A 12 6.30 -4.18 -3.75
C GLY A 12 7.34 -4.84 -4.66
N SER A 13 8.15 -5.79 -4.21
CA SER A 13 9.03 -6.53 -5.12
C SER A 13 8.21 -7.34 -6.12
N LEU A 14 8.59 -7.34 -7.40
CA LEU A 14 8.01 -8.25 -8.40
C LEU A 14 8.83 -9.53 -8.46
N ASP A 15 8.21 -10.68 -8.17
CA ASP A 15 8.84 -11.99 -8.45
C ASP A 15 8.55 -12.36 -9.91
N VAL A 16 9.36 -11.84 -10.82
CA VAL A 16 9.33 -12.17 -12.25
C VAL A 16 10.22 -13.39 -12.49
N LYS A 17 9.74 -14.58 -12.10
CA LYS A 17 10.37 -15.84 -12.50
C LYS A 17 9.87 -16.28 -13.88
N GLY A 18 10.79 -16.52 -14.81
CA GLY A 18 10.51 -17.11 -16.13
C GLY A 18 10.38 -16.12 -17.30
N GLU A 19 9.89 -16.61 -18.44
CA GLU A 19 9.74 -15.88 -19.71
C GLU A 19 8.79 -14.67 -19.65
N HIS A 20 8.11 -14.47 -18.52
CA HIS A 20 7.13 -13.40 -18.29
C HIS A 20 7.71 -12.13 -17.65
N SER A 21 9.03 -12.06 -17.45
CA SER A 21 9.70 -10.87 -16.89
C SER A 21 9.53 -9.60 -17.74
N SER A 22 9.20 -9.75 -19.02
CA SER A 22 8.92 -8.66 -19.96
C SER A 22 7.47 -8.20 -19.99
N LEU A 23 6.55 -8.85 -19.26
CA LEU A 23 5.11 -8.51 -19.32
C LEU A 23 4.72 -7.26 -18.53
N ILE A 24 5.54 -6.86 -17.57
CA ILE A 24 5.28 -5.69 -16.72
C ILE A 24 6.29 -4.63 -17.09
N GLU A 25 5.81 -3.57 -17.74
CA GLU A 25 6.66 -2.44 -18.10
C GLU A 25 6.65 -1.37 -17.01
N CYS A 26 7.75 -0.62 -16.94
CA CYS A 26 7.82 0.59 -16.15
C CYS A 26 6.85 1.63 -16.71
N GLU A 27 5.99 2.18 -15.87
CA GLU A 27 5.03 3.21 -16.28
C GLU A 27 5.71 4.52 -16.70
N ASN A 28 6.96 4.75 -16.25
CA ASN A 28 7.76 5.91 -16.64
C ASN A 28 8.59 5.70 -17.91
N HIS A 29 8.93 4.45 -18.23
CA HIS A 29 9.86 4.11 -19.32
C HIS A 29 9.32 2.94 -20.15
N PHE A 30 8.65 3.27 -21.26
CA PHE A 30 8.13 2.27 -22.21
C PHE A 30 9.23 1.31 -22.68
N GLY A 31 8.91 0.02 -22.70
CA GLY A 31 9.83 -1.04 -23.12
C GLY A 31 10.91 -1.42 -22.09
N GLN A 32 10.95 -0.78 -20.91
CA GLN A 32 11.78 -1.25 -19.80
C GLN A 32 10.97 -2.12 -18.85
N SER A 33 11.49 -3.30 -18.51
CA SER A 33 10.87 -4.18 -17.52
C SER A 33 10.84 -3.55 -16.14
N ALA A 34 9.68 -3.61 -15.48
CA ALA A 34 9.53 -3.26 -14.09
C ALA A 34 10.17 -4.33 -13.20
N VAL A 35 10.87 -3.87 -12.16
CA VAL A 35 11.50 -4.73 -11.14
C VAL A 35 10.74 -4.70 -9.82
N ALA A 36 9.86 -3.70 -9.65
CA ALA A 36 9.03 -3.51 -8.48
C ALA A 36 7.75 -2.75 -8.84
N VAL A 37 6.79 -2.78 -7.92
CA VAL A 37 5.67 -1.86 -7.85
C VAL A 37 5.83 -0.94 -6.66
N CYS A 38 5.33 0.28 -6.77
CA CYS A 38 5.27 1.21 -5.67
C CYS A 38 4.43 0.61 -4.53
N SER A 39 5.02 0.46 -3.34
CA SER A 39 4.32 0.07 -2.11
C SER A 39 3.38 1.17 -1.62
N VAL A 40 3.67 2.40 -2.07
CA VAL A 40 2.77 3.52 -2.39
C VAL A 40 1.64 3.06 -3.29
N CYS A 41 1.62 3.59 -4.52
CA CYS A 41 0.55 3.53 -5.49
C CYS A 41 0.31 2.25 -6.31
N GLY A 42 1.13 1.23 -6.22
CA GLY A 42 1.06 0.07 -7.12
C GLY A 42 1.66 0.31 -8.51
N LYS A 43 2.08 1.55 -8.82
CA LYS A 43 2.79 1.90 -10.07
C LYS A 43 3.99 0.99 -10.32
N PRO A 44 4.05 0.27 -11.46
CA PRO A 44 5.22 -0.53 -11.82
C PRO A 44 6.39 0.37 -12.23
N VAL A 45 7.59 0.06 -11.73
CA VAL A 45 8.82 0.86 -11.92
C VAL A 45 10.03 -0.03 -12.23
N CYS A 46 10.86 0.41 -13.18
CA CYS A 46 12.16 -0.20 -13.47
C CYS A 46 13.19 0.11 -12.38
N GLY A 47 14.39 -0.49 -12.49
CA GLY A 47 15.48 -0.27 -11.54
C GLY A 47 15.90 1.20 -11.37
N ASP A 48 15.73 2.02 -12.42
CA ASP A 48 16.07 3.45 -12.39
C ASP A 48 14.99 4.30 -11.70
N CYS A 49 13.73 3.88 -11.75
CA CYS A 49 12.60 4.57 -11.12
C CYS A 49 12.25 4.04 -9.73
N ALA A 50 12.84 2.91 -9.32
CA ALA A 50 12.54 2.24 -8.07
C ALA A 50 13.38 2.82 -6.92
N PHE A 51 12.71 3.48 -5.98
CA PHE A 51 13.32 3.95 -4.74
C PHE A 51 13.10 2.91 -3.64
N LYS A 52 14.17 2.43 -3.02
CA LYS A 52 14.09 1.46 -1.92
C LYS A 52 14.28 2.15 -0.57
N ARG A 53 13.32 2.01 0.34
CA ARG A 53 13.42 2.46 1.75
C ARG A 53 12.76 1.47 2.69
N ASP A 54 13.40 1.19 3.82
CA ASP A 54 12.90 0.29 4.88
C ASP A 54 12.39 -1.06 4.33
N GLY A 55 13.10 -1.58 3.32
CA GLY A 55 12.77 -2.85 2.67
C GLY A 55 11.58 -2.80 1.71
N ARG A 56 10.98 -1.63 1.45
CA ARG A 56 9.88 -1.41 0.50
C ARG A 56 10.34 -0.63 -0.72
N PHE A 57 9.66 -0.82 -1.85
CA PHE A 57 9.88 -0.08 -3.10
C PHE A 57 8.85 1.04 -3.28
N PHE A 58 9.26 2.15 -3.86
CA PHE A 58 8.43 3.34 -4.13
C PHE A 58 8.74 3.87 -5.54
N CYS A 59 7.77 4.55 -6.14
CA CYS A 59 7.99 5.33 -7.35
C CYS A 59 8.69 6.67 -7.01
N ASP A 60 8.89 7.49 -8.03
CA ASP A 60 9.48 8.82 -8.01
C ASP A 60 8.65 9.90 -7.28
N SER A 61 7.45 9.58 -6.81
CA SER A 61 6.66 10.49 -5.98
C SER A 61 7.33 10.74 -4.63
N ALA A 62 7.72 11.98 -4.37
CA ALA A 62 8.31 12.41 -3.10
C ALA A 62 7.38 12.08 -1.91
N ASP A 63 6.07 12.26 -2.08
CA ASP A 63 5.07 11.92 -1.07
C ASP A 63 5.07 10.42 -0.76
N HIS A 64 5.11 9.56 -1.79
CA HIS A 64 5.15 8.11 -1.58
C HIS A 64 6.44 7.65 -0.91
N ILE A 65 7.58 8.25 -1.28
CA ILE A 65 8.87 7.98 -0.64
C ILE A 65 8.84 8.40 0.84
N ALA A 66 8.28 9.58 1.15
CA ALA A 66 8.14 10.09 2.52
C ALA A 66 7.17 9.23 3.36
N MET A 67 6.15 8.63 2.73
CA MET A 67 5.28 7.66 3.41
C MET A 67 6.01 6.39 3.84
N GLY A 68 7.18 6.09 3.27
CA GLY A 68 7.96 4.91 3.63
C GLY A 68 8.55 4.93 5.05
N SER A 69 8.89 6.10 5.58
CA SER A 69 9.64 6.20 6.85
C SER A 69 8.75 6.37 8.08
N ASP A 70 7.69 7.18 7.97
CA ASP A 70 7.00 7.69 9.15
C ASP A 70 5.53 7.28 9.23
N TRP A 71 5.03 6.51 8.27
CA TRP A 71 3.62 6.14 8.19
C TRP A 71 3.38 4.65 8.42
N VAL A 72 2.30 4.35 9.14
CA VAL A 72 1.89 2.98 9.47
C VAL A 72 0.47 2.72 9.01
N VAL A 73 0.22 1.50 8.55
CA VAL A 73 -1.13 1.03 8.24
C VAL A 73 -1.84 0.73 9.55
N ILE A 74 -3.05 1.28 9.72
CA ILE A 74 -3.90 1.04 10.90
C ILE A 74 -5.10 0.15 10.58
N HIS A 75 -5.55 0.15 9.33
CA HIS A 75 -6.67 -0.66 8.88
C HIS A 75 -6.62 -0.90 7.36
N GLY A 76 -7.19 -2.02 6.92
CA GLY A 76 -7.42 -2.32 5.50
C GLY A 76 -8.91 -2.37 5.23
N CYS A 77 -9.37 -1.58 4.27
CA CYS A 77 -10.76 -1.45 3.85
C CYS A 77 -11.00 -2.21 2.54
N ALA A 78 -12.23 -2.63 2.31
CA ALA A 78 -12.65 -3.29 1.06
C ALA A 78 -12.84 -2.28 -0.09
N SER A 79 -13.00 -0.99 0.22
CA SER A 79 -13.22 0.05 -0.79
C SER A 79 -12.64 1.40 -0.37
N GLU A 80 -12.46 2.29 -1.34
CA GLU A 80 -12.06 3.67 -1.10
C GLU A 80 -13.15 4.45 -0.35
N PHE A 81 -14.42 4.15 -0.62
CA PHE A 81 -15.54 4.75 0.11
C PHE A 81 -15.46 4.44 1.61
N GLU A 82 -15.22 3.18 1.96
CA GLU A 82 -15.00 2.79 3.35
C GLU A 82 -13.76 3.49 3.92
N ALA A 83 -12.63 3.46 3.21
CA ALA A 83 -11.40 4.10 3.66
C ALA A 83 -11.54 5.62 3.89
N ASP A 84 -12.36 6.29 3.07
CA ASP A 84 -12.66 7.71 3.22
C ASP A 84 -13.43 8.01 4.52
N ILE A 85 -14.34 7.12 4.95
CA ILE A 85 -15.02 7.25 6.25
C ILE A 85 -14.00 7.25 7.38
N PHE A 86 -13.01 6.34 7.35
CA PHE A 86 -11.94 6.30 8.36
C PHE A 86 -11.10 7.57 8.34
N VAL A 87 -10.62 7.98 7.16
CA VAL A 87 -9.75 9.16 7.00
C VAL A 87 -10.47 10.44 7.43
N THR A 88 -11.73 10.61 7.04
CA THR A 88 -12.55 11.78 7.41
C THR A 88 -12.71 11.87 8.93
N ASN A 89 -13.00 10.75 9.60
CA ASN A 89 -13.16 10.73 11.06
C ASN A 89 -11.86 10.99 11.83
N LEU A 90 -10.72 10.55 11.29
CA LEU A 90 -9.41 10.82 11.87
C LEU A 90 -9.01 12.28 11.68
N ARG A 91 -9.21 12.83 10.48
CA ARG A 91 -8.92 14.24 10.20
C ARG A 91 -9.79 15.19 11.01
N ALA A 92 -11.06 14.84 11.26
CA ALA A 92 -11.94 15.59 12.15
C ALA A 92 -11.45 15.61 13.61
N ALA A 93 -10.56 14.70 14.00
CA ALA A 93 -9.88 14.67 15.29
C ALA A 93 -8.45 15.23 15.22
N GLU A 94 -8.13 15.99 14.16
CA GLU A 94 -6.81 16.59 13.91
C GLU A 94 -5.66 15.56 13.75
N ILE A 95 -5.99 14.32 13.41
CA ILE A 95 -5.01 13.26 13.12
C ILE A 95 -4.73 13.23 11.62
N GLU A 96 -3.45 13.38 11.22
CA GLU A 96 -3.07 13.28 9.82
C GLU A 96 -3.28 11.84 9.32
N ALA A 97 -4.28 11.65 8.47
CA ALA A 97 -4.64 10.37 7.89
C ALA A 97 -4.75 10.45 6.36
N ARG A 98 -4.35 9.37 5.69
CA ARG A 98 -4.48 9.17 4.26
C ARG A 98 -4.86 7.72 4.01
N PHE A 99 -5.62 7.45 2.96
CA PHE A 99 -5.78 6.09 2.49
C PHE A 99 -5.05 5.91 1.17
N PHE A 100 -4.84 4.65 0.82
CA PHE A 100 -4.11 4.30 -0.36
C PHE A 100 -4.70 3.05 -1.05
N SER A 101 -4.98 3.17 -2.36
CA SER A 101 -5.58 2.15 -3.22
C SER A 101 -4.64 1.72 -4.36
N ARG A 102 -4.31 0.42 -4.46
CA ARG A 102 -3.45 -0.10 -5.54
C ARG A 102 -4.16 -0.21 -6.88
N GLY A 103 -5.47 0.04 -6.92
CA GLY A 103 -6.28 -0.02 -8.13
C GLY A 103 -6.07 1.14 -9.09
N ASP A 104 -5.44 2.24 -8.65
CA ASP A 104 -5.33 3.48 -9.43
C ASP A 104 -4.37 3.41 -10.62
N HIS A 105 -3.44 2.45 -10.63
CA HIS A 105 -2.48 2.27 -11.73
C HIS A 105 -2.92 1.14 -12.66
N VAL A 106 -3.32 1.55 -13.86
CA VAL A 106 -4.03 0.76 -14.87
C VAL A 106 -3.08 -0.20 -15.61
N SER A 107 -2.98 -1.44 -15.13
CA SER A 107 -2.98 -2.65 -15.97
C SER A 107 -3.00 -3.90 -15.07
N LEU A 108 -4.18 -4.50 -14.98
CA LEU A 108 -4.62 -5.47 -13.97
C LEU A 108 -4.13 -6.92 -14.18
N ALA A 109 -3.04 -7.17 -14.92
CA ALA A 109 -2.62 -8.55 -15.21
C ALA A 109 -1.72 -9.19 -14.13
N TRP A 110 -1.17 -8.41 -13.19
CA TRP A 110 -0.14 -8.87 -12.22
C TRP A 110 -0.34 -8.41 -10.77
N VAL A 111 -1.40 -7.66 -10.50
CA VAL A 111 -1.79 -7.24 -9.15
C VAL A 111 -2.98 -8.10 -8.71
N PRO A 112 -2.95 -8.72 -7.52
CA PRO A 112 -4.11 -9.40 -6.99
C PRO A 112 -5.34 -8.49 -7.02
N ILE A 113 -6.45 -8.98 -7.56
CA ILE A 113 -7.68 -8.19 -7.83
C ILE A 113 -8.30 -7.65 -6.53
N ASP A 114 -7.97 -8.23 -5.37
CA ASP A 114 -8.63 -7.99 -4.10
C ASP A 114 -7.66 -7.46 -3.03
N LEU A 115 -6.83 -6.48 -3.38
CA LEU A 115 -5.95 -5.84 -2.40
C LEU A 115 -6.72 -4.78 -1.60
N PRO A 116 -6.63 -4.80 -0.25
CA PRO A 116 -7.36 -3.85 0.58
C PRO A 116 -6.81 -2.43 0.38
N VAL A 117 -7.72 -1.46 0.42
CA VAL A 117 -7.40 -0.03 0.52
C VAL A 117 -6.85 0.22 1.92
N ARG A 118 -5.60 0.69 2.02
CA ARG A 118 -4.92 0.80 3.32
C ARG A 118 -5.09 2.20 3.89
N VAL A 119 -5.65 2.30 5.09
CA VAL A 119 -5.69 3.53 5.87
C VAL A 119 -4.39 3.65 6.66
N MET A 120 -3.75 4.80 6.52
CA MET A 120 -2.44 5.09 7.10
C MET A 120 -2.46 6.39 7.89
N VAL A 121 -1.66 6.42 8.95
CA VAL A 121 -1.39 7.60 9.79
C VAL A 121 0.10 7.69 10.08
N LYS A 122 0.56 8.81 10.62
CA LYS A 122 1.90 8.92 11.18
C LYS A 122 2.09 7.91 12.31
N THR A 123 3.30 7.36 12.41
CA THR A 123 3.67 6.34 13.40
C THR A 123 3.40 6.82 14.82
N LEU A 124 3.66 8.10 15.09
CA LEU A 124 3.41 8.75 16.38
C LEU A 124 1.91 8.82 16.74
N ASP A 125 1.03 8.91 15.75
CA ASP A 125 -0.41 9.05 15.95
C ASP A 125 -1.15 7.71 15.95
N ARG A 126 -0.43 6.59 15.76
CA ARG A 126 -1.01 5.24 15.64
C ARG A 126 -2.00 4.92 16.75
N ASP A 127 -1.61 5.14 18.00
CA ASP A 127 -2.44 4.79 19.15
C ASP A 127 -3.61 5.74 19.33
N ALA A 128 -3.42 7.02 19.04
CA ALA A 128 -4.49 8.02 19.06
C ALA A 128 -5.54 7.71 18.00
N ALA A 129 -5.10 7.41 16.78
CA ALA A 129 -5.96 7.02 15.67
C ALA A 129 -6.79 5.77 16.00
N ARG A 130 -6.13 4.74 16.54
CA ARG A 130 -6.81 3.51 16.92
C ARG A 130 -7.86 3.72 18.01
N ARG A 131 -7.53 4.45 19.08
CA ARG A 131 -8.50 4.77 20.15
C ARG A 131 -9.70 5.53 19.59
N ARG A 132 -9.46 6.49 18.69
CA ARG A 132 -10.53 7.27 18.07
C ARG A 132 -11.48 6.39 17.27
N LEU A 133 -10.95 5.52 16.42
CA LEU A 133 -11.76 4.63 15.58
C LEU A 133 -12.55 3.61 16.41
N ILE A 134 -11.95 3.07 17.47
CA ILE A 134 -12.65 2.18 18.41
C ILE A 134 -13.80 2.93 19.10
N HIS A 135 -13.56 4.15 19.59
CA HIS A 135 -14.59 4.96 20.23
C HIS A 135 -15.78 5.26 19.30
N LEU A 136 -15.53 5.36 17.99
CA LEU A 136 -16.56 5.55 16.97
C LEU A 136 -17.25 4.25 16.52
N GLY A 137 -16.81 3.08 17.02
CA GLY A 137 -17.30 1.78 16.59
C GLY A 137 -16.88 1.39 15.17
N LEU A 138 -15.85 2.04 14.60
CA LEU A 138 -15.31 1.74 13.27
C LEU A 138 -14.23 0.66 13.30
N LEU A 139 -13.63 0.42 14.48
CA LEU A 139 -12.73 -0.71 14.72
C LEU A 139 -13.20 -1.48 15.95
N ASP A 140 -13.09 -2.80 15.89
CA ASP A 140 -13.28 -3.64 17.07
C ASP A 140 -12.09 -3.47 18.04
N GLU A 141 -12.40 -3.52 19.33
CA GLU A 141 -11.37 -3.74 20.35
C GLU A 141 -10.75 -5.11 20.10
N VAL A 142 -9.48 -5.14 19.68
CA VAL A 142 -8.73 -6.39 19.67
C VAL A 142 -8.53 -6.80 21.12
N ILE A 143 -9.43 -7.63 21.63
CA ILE A 143 -9.20 -8.42 22.83
C ILE A 143 -8.00 -9.27 22.49
N SER A 144 -6.85 -8.93 23.06
CA SER A 144 -5.67 -9.77 23.00
C SER A 144 -6.01 -11.04 23.78
N GLN A 145 -6.57 -12.05 23.10
CA GLN A 145 -6.54 -13.40 23.63
C GLN A 145 -5.07 -13.83 23.61
N GLN A 146 -4.42 -13.59 24.74
CA GLN A 146 -3.18 -14.26 25.08
C GLN A 146 -3.47 -15.75 25.11
N ASN A 147 -2.69 -16.50 24.31
CA ASN A 147 -2.66 -17.95 24.31
C ASN A 147 -2.59 -18.50 25.74
N SER A 148 -3.45 -19.47 26.04
CA SER A 148 -3.20 -20.49 27.06
C SER A 148 -2.94 -21.82 26.36
#